data_AF-C4Y9E9-F1
#
_entry.id   AF-C4Y9E9-F1
#
_cell.length_a   1.000
_cell.length_b   1.000
_cell.length_c   1.000
_cell.angle_alpha   90.00
_cell.angle_beta   90.00
_cell.angle_gamma   90.00
#
_symmetry.space_group_name_H-M   'P 1'
#
loop_
_entity.id
_entity.type
_entity.pdbx_description
1 polymer ?
#
loop_
_entity_poly.entity_id
_entity_poly.type
_entity_poly.pdbx_seq_one_letter_code
_entity_poly.pdbx_strand_id
1 'polypeptide(L)'
;MLTKTASVKSAVHLLLFSVALGGGVMHSYIVSPIAFKYLKREEFSNLQNKVFPIYFAGQTAIPILIGLSSPLISSPSKYFLAASAFTGLLNLVWVLPKCKSIKEARNKLVSEKKHEITIEGETKVTEEMAALNKQFGMYHGFSSLFNLVSLVTLGAYGVAFSKAILV
;
A
#
# COMPACT_ATOMS: atom_id res chain seq x y z
N MET A 1 -0.53 -5.17 -43.95
CA MET A 1 -0.10 -4.40 -42.78
C MET A 1 -1.35 -3.83 -42.10
N LEU A 2 -2.01 -4.63 -41.25
CA LEU A 2 -3.21 -4.21 -40.54
C LEU A 2 -2.79 -3.35 -39.34
N THR A 3 -3.14 -2.08 -39.37
CA THR A 3 -3.04 -1.17 -38.21
C THR A 3 -3.87 -1.76 -37.07
N LYS A 4 -3.21 -2.35 -36.06
CA LYS A 4 -3.83 -2.74 -34.78
C LYS A 4 -4.28 -1.45 -34.08
N THR A 5 -5.49 -0.97 -34.37
CA THR A 5 -6.16 -0.04 -33.46
C THR A 5 -6.32 -0.76 -32.12
N ALA A 6 -5.78 -0.17 -31.04
CA ALA A 6 -5.93 -0.73 -29.71
C ALA A 6 -7.43 -0.80 -29.39
N SER A 7 -7.94 -2.01 -29.12
CA SER A 7 -9.31 -2.17 -28.62
C SER A 7 -9.47 -1.41 -27.31
N VAL A 8 -10.66 -0.86 -27.05
CA VAL A 8 -11.01 -0.21 -25.77
C VAL A 8 -10.61 -1.10 -24.57
N LYS A 9 -10.78 -2.42 -24.69
CA LYS A 9 -10.37 -3.40 -23.69
C LYS A 9 -8.86 -3.36 -23.40
N SER A 10 -8.03 -3.29 -24.44
CA SER A 10 -6.56 -3.22 -24.31
C SER A 10 -6.11 -1.89 -23.71
N ALA A 11 -6.75 -0.78 -24.08
CA ALA A 11 -6.47 0.53 -23.51
C ALA A 11 -6.82 0.59 -22.01
N VAL A 12 -8.00 0.11 -21.64
CA VAL A 12 -8.43 0.02 -20.23
C VAL A 12 -7.48 -0.86 -19.42
N HIS A 13 -7.08 -2.02 -19.95
CA HIS A 13 -6.14 -2.92 -19.28
C HIS A 13 -4.80 -2.23 -19.01
N LEU A 14 -4.24 -1.56 -20.02
CA LEU A 14 -2.97 -0.85 -19.89
C LEU A 14 -3.07 0.28 -18.86
N LEU A 15 -4.15 1.07 -18.89
CA LEU A 15 -4.36 2.15 -17.92
C LEU A 15 -4.48 1.61 -16.49
N LEU A 16 -5.24 0.52 -16.28
CA LEU A 16 -5.34 -0.13 -14.97
C LEU A 16 -3.98 -0.62 -14.49
N PHE A 17 -3.20 -1.25 -15.37
CA PHE A 17 -1.85 -1.71 -15.06
C PHE A 17 -0.91 -0.55 -14.69
N SER A 18 -0.92 0.52 -15.47
CA SER A 18 -0.13 1.73 -15.22
C SER A 18 -0.50 2.40 -13.90
N VAL A 19 -1.78 2.48 -13.57
CA VAL A 19 -2.25 3.03 -12.28
C VAL A 19 -1.82 2.14 -11.11
N ALA A 20 -1.97 0.81 -11.22
CA ALA A 20 -1.58 -0.11 -10.15
C ALA A 20 -0.08 -0.10 -9.87
N LEU A 21 0.74 -0.33 -10.91
CA LEU A 21 2.19 -0.42 -10.75
C LEU A 21 2.81 0.96 -10.55
N GLY A 22 2.53 1.90 -11.46
CA GLY A 22 3.08 3.25 -11.43
C GLY A 22 2.60 4.04 -10.22
N GLY A 23 1.29 4.02 -9.94
CA GLY A 23 0.73 4.67 -8.75
C GLY A 23 1.29 4.11 -7.46
N GLY A 24 1.49 2.79 -7.39
CA GLY A 24 2.10 2.14 -6.23
C GLY A 24 3.57 2.53 -6.01
N VAL A 25 4.38 2.53 -7.07
CA VAL A 25 5.78 3.00 -7.01
C VAL A 25 5.83 4.48 -6.59
N MET A 26 5.07 5.34 -7.28
CA MET A 26 5.06 6.78 -7.02
C MET A 26 4.61 7.09 -5.60
N HIS A 27 3.55 6.46 -5.10
CA HIS A 27 3.08 6.73 -3.75
C HIS A 27 4.06 6.21 -2.69
N SER A 28 4.42 4.93 -2.74
CA SER A 28 5.16 4.29 -1.64
C SER A 28 6.64 4.68 -1.55
N TYR A 29 7.28 4.96 -2.68
CA TYR A 29 8.74 5.17 -2.72
C TYR A 29 9.17 6.59 -3.03
N ILE A 30 8.25 7.45 -3.49
CA ILE A 30 8.56 8.84 -3.85
C ILE A 30 7.72 9.80 -3.00
N VAL A 31 6.39 9.80 -3.19
CA VAL A 31 5.51 10.79 -2.58
C VAL A 31 5.41 10.63 -1.06
N SER A 32 5.23 9.40 -0.55
CA SER A 32 5.09 9.15 0.89
C SER A 32 6.39 9.45 1.66
N PRO A 33 7.60 9.04 1.21
CA PRO A 33 8.85 9.44 1.86
C PRO A 33 9.10 10.95 1.84
N ILE A 34 8.79 11.64 0.73
CA ILE A 34 8.89 13.11 0.65
C ILE A 34 7.92 13.75 1.65
N ALA A 35 6.65 13.33 1.66
CA ALA A 35 5.66 13.84 2.60
C ALA A 35 6.06 13.58 4.05
N PHE A 36 6.62 12.41 4.36
CA PHE A 36 7.11 12.10 5.71
C PHE A 36 8.28 12.99 6.12
N LYS A 37 9.16 13.34 5.19
CA LYS A 37 10.33 14.19 5.43
C LYS A 37 9.98 15.65 5.66
N TYR A 38 8.97 16.17 4.95
CA TYR A 38 8.70 17.61 4.89
C TYR A 38 7.43 18.06 5.61
N LEU A 39 6.51 17.16 5.97
CA LEU A 39 5.32 17.50 6.76
C LEU A 39 5.55 17.26 8.25
N LYS A 40 4.84 18.01 9.10
CA LYS A 40 4.77 17.67 10.52
C LYS A 40 4.15 16.28 10.68
N ARG A 41 4.55 15.55 11.72
CA ARG A 41 4.10 14.16 11.95
C ARG A 41 2.58 14.02 11.96
N GLU A 42 1.87 14.99 12.53
CA GLU A 42 0.41 15.03 12.56
C GLU A 42 -0.19 15.23 11.17
N GLU A 43 0.31 16.21 10.39
CA GLU A 43 -0.14 16.51 9.03
C GLU A 43 0.09 15.31 8.09
N PHE A 44 1.27 14.70 8.14
CA PHE A 44 1.56 13.47 7.43
C PHE A 44 0.57 12.38 7.80
N SER A 45 0.31 12.20 9.10
CA SER A 45 -0.62 11.18 9.58
C SER A 45 -2.06 11.44 9.13
N ASN A 46 -2.48 12.70 9.05
CA ASN A 46 -3.79 13.10 8.55
C ASN A 46 -3.94 12.83 7.06
N LEU A 47 -2.91 13.15 6.26
CA LEU A 47 -2.85 12.82 4.84
C LEU A 47 -2.95 11.31 4.62
N GLN A 48 -2.11 10.52 5.31
CA GLN A 48 -2.08 9.07 5.15
C GLN A 48 -3.39 8.40 5.58
N ASN A 49 -4.07 8.93 6.60
CA ASN A 49 -5.40 8.46 7.02
C ASN A 49 -6.47 8.57 5.92
N LYS A 50 -6.30 9.49 4.96
CA LYS A 50 -7.17 9.65 3.79
C LYS A 50 -6.68 8.85 2.60
N VAL A 51 -5.37 8.75 2.41
CA VAL A 51 -4.78 8.06 1.26
C VAL A 51 -4.84 6.53 1.40
N PHE A 52 -4.44 5.97 2.55
CA PHE A 52 -4.31 4.52 2.70
C PHE A 52 -5.59 3.71 2.44
N PRO A 53 -6.81 4.12 2.87
CA PRO A 53 -8.02 3.38 2.53
C PRO A 53 -8.24 3.26 1.03
N ILE A 54 -8.03 4.35 0.28
CA ILE A 54 -8.22 4.38 -1.17
C ILE A 54 -7.10 3.59 -1.85
N TYR A 55 -5.85 3.79 -1.40
CA TYR A 55 -4.68 3.13 -1.93
C TYR A 55 -4.78 1.59 -1.77
N PHE A 56 -5.10 1.08 -0.58
CA PHE A 56 -5.23 -0.36 -0.35
C PHE A 56 -6.48 -0.97 -1.01
N ALA A 57 -7.57 -0.20 -1.14
CA ALA A 57 -8.71 -0.62 -1.96
C ALA A 57 -8.31 -0.76 -3.43
N GLY A 58 -7.55 0.20 -3.98
CA GLY A 58 -6.98 0.11 -5.33
C GLY A 58 -6.00 -1.05 -5.50
N GLN A 59 -5.09 -1.24 -4.54
CA GLN A 59 -4.15 -2.37 -4.48
C GLN A 59 -4.88 -3.73 -4.50
N THR A 60 -6.10 -3.79 -3.96
CA THR A 60 -6.93 -5.01 -3.96
C THR A 60 -7.72 -5.16 -5.27
N ALA A 61 -8.45 -4.12 -5.66
CA ALA A 61 -9.45 -4.19 -6.73
C ALA A 61 -8.83 -4.13 -8.13
N ILE A 62 -7.81 -3.30 -8.33
CA ILE A 62 -7.24 -3.07 -9.67
C ILE A 62 -6.60 -4.35 -10.24
N PRO A 63 -5.80 -5.15 -9.49
CA PRO A 63 -5.28 -6.41 -10.02
C PRO A 63 -6.39 -7.40 -10.43
N ILE A 64 -7.54 -7.39 -9.73
CA ILE A 64 -8.71 -8.20 -10.10
C ILE A 64 -9.30 -7.72 -11.43
N LEU A 65 -9.47 -6.40 -11.60
CA LEU A 65 -9.96 -5.79 -12.85
C LEU A 65 -9.00 -6.04 -14.04
N ILE A 66 -7.69 -6.00 -13.78
CA ILE A 66 -6.66 -6.40 -14.75
C ILE A 66 -6.88 -7.86 -15.13
N GLY A 67 -7.08 -8.77 -14.17
CA GLY A 67 -7.34 -10.18 -14.43
C GLY A 67 -8.57 -10.42 -15.30
N LEU A 68 -9.69 -9.75 -15.01
CA LEU A 68 -10.94 -9.84 -15.77
C LEU A 68 -10.81 -9.32 -17.20
N SER A 69 -9.94 -8.33 -17.42
CA SER A 69 -9.67 -7.79 -18.75
C SER A 69 -8.50 -8.49 -19.47
N SER A 70 -7.78 -9.38 -18.79
CA SER A 70 -6.54 -9.99 -19.30
C SER A 70 -6.81 -11.12 -20.31
N PRO A 71 -6.10 -11.17 -21.44
CA PRO A 71 -6.06 -12.36 -22.28
C PRO A 71 -5.24 -13.50 -21.63
N LEU A 72 -4.51 -13.22 -20.54
CA LEU A 72 -3.61 -14.16 -19.86
C LEU A 72 -4.24 -14.84 -18.63
N ILE A 73 -5.56 -14.76 -18.46
CA ILE A 73 -6.24 -15.34 -17.29
C ILE A 73 -6.10 -16.88 -17.21
N SER A 74 -5.85 -17.54 -18.34
CA SER A 74 -5.58 -18.99 -18.38
C SER A 74 -4.11 -19.35 -18.12
N SER A 75 -3.22 -18.36 -18.10
CA SER A 75 -1.77 -18.54 -17.87
C SER A 75 -1.43 -18.52 -16.36
N PRO A 76 -0.31 -19.15 -15.95
CA PRO A 76 0.22 -19.02 -14.59
C PRO A 76 0.42 -17.56 -14.12
N SER A 77 0.54 -16.60 -15.04
CA SER A 77 0.65 -15.17 -14.71
C SER A 77 -0.53 -14.62 -13.87
N LYS A 78 -1.70 -15.26 -13.89
CA LYS A 78 -2.84 -14.92 -13.02
C LYS A 78 -2.52 -14.98 -11.53
N TYR A 79 -1.60 -15.85 -11.12
CA TYR A 79 -1.20 -15.98 -9.72
C TYR A 79 -0.44 -14.75 -9.22
N PHE A 80 0.24 -14.01 -10.10
CA PHE A 80 0.85 -12.73 -9.74
C PHE A 80 -0.22 -11.67 -9.41
N LEU A 81 -1.27 -11.59 -10.22
CA LEU A 81 -2.40 -10.68 -9.94
C LEU A 81 -3.14 -11.09 -8.66
N ALA A 82 -3.34 -12.39 -8.44
CA ALA A 82 -3.96 -12.90 -7.23
C ALA A 82 -3.13 -12.57 -5.98
N ALA A 83 -1.80 -12.71 -6.04
CA ALA A 83 -0.91 -12.34 -4.94
C ALA A 83 -0.94 -10.83 -4.63
N SER A 84 -0.94 -9.99 -5.67
CA SER A 84 -1.10 -8.53 -5.52
C SER A 84 -2.44 -8.16 -4.89
N ALA A 85 -3.54 -8.72 -5.39
CA ALA A 85 -4.87 -8.49 -4.82
C ALA A 85 -4.97 -8.96 -3.37
N PHE A 86 -4.42 -10.13 -3.06
CA PHE A 86 -4.47 -10.72 -1.72
C PHE A 86 -3.67 -9.90 -0.70
N THR A 87 -2.48 -9.46 -1.05
CA THR A 87 -1.66 -8.59 -0.18
C THR A 87 -2.29 -7.20 0.01
N GLY A 88 -2.93 -6.66 -1.04
CA GLY A 88 -3.78 -5.47 -0.92
C GLY A 88 -4.94 -5.68 0.05
N LEU A 89 -5.60 -6.84 -0.02
CA LEU A 89 -6.72 -7.17 0.86
C LEU A 89 -6.26 -7.25 2.33
N LEU A 90 -5.15 -7.94 2.61
CA LEU A 90 -4.57 -8.00 3.95
C LEU A 90 -4.22 -6.61 4.48
N ASN A 91 -3.68 -5.73 3.63
CA ASN A 91 -3.44 -4.34 3.99
C ASN A 91 -4.74 -3.62 4.36
N LEU A 92 -5.78 -3.78 3.56
CA LEU A 92 -7.06 -3.09 3.73
C LEU A 92 -7.84 -3.55 4.95
N VAL A 93 -7.99 -4.87 5.15
CA VAL A 93 -8.93 -5.43 6.13
C VAL A 93 -8.26 -5.83 7.44
N TRP A 94 -6.94 -6.00 7.47
CA TRP A 94 -6.21 -6.40 8.67
C TRP A 94 -5.23 -5.34 9.15
N VAL A 95 -4.26 -4.95 8.32
CA VAL A 95 -3.16 -4.09 8.78
C VAL A 95 -3.62 -2.65 9.02
N LEU A 96 -4.40 -2.08 8.10
CA LEU A 96 -4.94 -0.73 8.22
C LEU A 96 -5.78 -0.52 9.49
N PRO A 97 -6.80 -1.33 9.81
CA PRO A 97 -7.58 -1.15 11.02
C PRO A 97 -6.74 -1.34 12.29
N LYS A 98 -5.77 -2.26 12.28
CA LYS A 98 -4.87 -2.44 13.42
C LYS A 98 -3.96 -1.23 13.66
N CYS A 99 -3.39 -0.65 12.60
CA CYS A 99 -2.62 0.60 12.68
C CYS A 99 -3.46 1.77 13.19
N LYS A 100 -4.74 1.88 12.76
CA LYS A 100 -5.67 2.90 13.25
C LYS A 100 -5.94 2.74 14.74
N SER A 101 -6.25 1.53 15.20
CA SER A 101 -6.46 1.23 16.63
C SER A 101 -5.23 1.56 17.48
N ILE A 102 -4.03 1.22 17.02
CA ILE A 102 -2.78 1.57 17.72
C ILE A 102 -2.60 3.10 17.77
N LYS A 103 -2.89 3.81 16.67
CA LYS A 103 -2.83 5.28 16.64
C LYS A 103 -3.81 5.91 17.62
N GLU A 104 -5.05 5.41 17.69
CA GLU A 104 -6.07 5.88 18.65
C GLU A 104 -5.61 5.69 20.10
N ALA A 105 -5.05 4.52 20.43
CA ALA A 105 -4.49 4.25 21.75
C ALA A 105 -3.32 5.21 22.08
N ARG A 106 -2.41 5.46 21.13
CA ARG A 106 -1.31 6.43 21.31
C ARG A 106 -1.85 7.84 21.55
N ASN A 107 -2.84 8.26 20.77
CA ASN A 107 -3.46 9.58 20.90
C ASN A 107 -4.16 9.74 22.26
N LYS A 108 -4.79 8.67 22.78
CA LYS A 108 -5.38 8.66 24.12
C LYS A 108 -4.32 8.92 25.20
N LEU A 109 -3.18 8.24 25.15
CA LEU A 109 -2.07 8.47 26.08
C LEU A 109 -1.52 9.90 25.99
N VAL A 110 -1.48 10.48 24.78
CA VAL A 110 -1.10 11.89 24.60
C VAL A 110 -2.13 12.80 25.27
N SER A 111 -3.43 12.61 25.03
CA SER A 111 -4.49 13.45 25.62
C SER A 111 -4.55 13.37 27.14
N GLU A 112 -4.25 12.20 27.71
CA GLU A 112 -4.23 11.97 29.16
C GLU A 112 -2.89 12.37 29.79
N LYS A 113 -1.92 12.90 29.01
CA LYS A 113 -0.55 13.22 29.45
C LYS A 113 0.18 12.02 30.08
N LYS A 114 -0.12 10.80 29.61
CA LYS A 114 0.50 9.53 30.04
C LYS A 114 1.52 8.97 29.04
N HIS A 115 1.80 9.69 27.95
CA HIS A 115 2.75 9.25 26.93
C HIS A 115 4.21 9.38 27.37
N GLU A 116 4.50 10.27 28.31
CA GLU A 116 5.84 10.59 28.79
C GLU A 116 5.84 10.79 30.31
N ILE A 117 6.98 10.51 30.93
CA ILE A 117 7.28 10.74 32.35
C ILE A 117 8.63 11.43 32.45
N THR A 118 8.80 12.30 33.46
CA THR A 118 10.10 12.94 33.73
C THR A 118 10.74 12.27 34.93
N ILE A 119 11.92 11.68 34.73
CA ILE A 119 12.72 11.03 35.78
C ILE A 119 14.08 11.73 35.78
N GLU A 120 14.51 12.26 36.93
CA GLU A 120 15.82 12.91 37.09
C GLU A 120 16.08 14.06 36.09
N GLY A 121 15.02 14.78 35.69
CA GLY A 121 15.11 15.87 34.71
C GLY A 121 15.10 15.41 33.24
N GLU A 122 15.10 14.10 32.99
CA GLU A 122 14.98 13.52 31.64
C GLU A 122 13.54 13.12 31.33
N THR A 123 13.00 13.61 30.20
CA THR A 123 11.71 13.15 29.68
C THR A 123 11.87 11.83 28.94
N LYS A 124 11.18 10.79 29.41
CA LYS A 124 11.18 9.44 28.85
C LYS A 124 9.78 9.03 28.44
N VAL A 125 9.67 8.32 27.32
CA VAL A 125 8.41 7.71 26.88
C VAL A 125 8.01 6.61 27.86
N THR A 126 6.73 6.53 28.22
CA THR A 126 6.24 5.48 29.11
C THR A 126 6.33 4.09 28.47
N GLU A 127 6.42 3.04 29.29
CA GLU A 127 6.45 1.65 28.81
C GLU A 127 5.25 1.31 27.92
N GLU A 128 4.07 1.83 28.27
CA GLU A 128 2.83 1.65 27.49
C GLU A 128 2.95 2.29 26.11
N MET A 129 3.42 3.54 26.05
CA MET A 129 3.62 4.24 24.78
C MET A 129 4.74 3.61 23.94
N ALA A 130 5.81 3.11 24.57
CA ALA A 130 6.87 2.37 23.92
C ALA A 130 6.38 1.04 23.32
N ALA A 131 5.53 0.31 24.05
CA ALA A 131 4.89 -0.92 23.56
C ALA A 131 4.00 -0.64 22.34
N LEU A 132 3.21 0.43 22.36
CA LEU A 132 2.39 0.85 21.22
C LEU A 132 3.25 1.28 20.02
N ASN A 133 4.36 2.00 20.24
CA ASN A 133 5.30 2.37 19.18
C ASN A 133 5.91 1.11 18.51
N LYS A 134 6.29 0.10 19.30
CA LYS A 134 6.80 -1.18 18.78
C LYS A 134 5.74 -1.91 17.95
N GLN A 135 4.50 -1.99 18.45
CA GLN A 135 3.39 -2.58 17.70
C GLN A 135 3.14 -1.83 16.39
N PHE A 136 3.12 -0.50 16.42
CA PHE A 136 2.95 0.32 15.21
C PHE A 136 4.04 0.02 14.17
N GLY A 137 5.31 -0.02 14.60
CA GLY A 137 6.44 -0.35 13.72
C GLY A 137 6.32 -1.73 13.08
N MET A 138 5.89 -2.74 13.85
CA MET A 138 5.67 -4.10 13.33
C MET A 138 4.59 -4.15 12.25
N TYR A 139 3.40 -3.60 12.53
CA TYR A 139 2.30 -3.60 11.55
C TYR A 139 2.60 -2.72 10.33
N HIS A 140 3.29 -1.60 10.52
CA HIS A 140 3.81 -0.80 9.40
C HIS A 140 4.79 -1.60 8.53
N GLY A 141 5.66 -2.42 9.15
CA GLY A 141 6.56 -3.34 8.47
C GLY A 141 5.81 -4.38 7.63
N PHE A 142 4.78 -5.03 8.19
CA PHE A 142 3.91 -5.94 7.43
C PHE A 142 3.25 -5.24 6.25
N SER A 143 2.75 -4.01 6.44
CA SER A 143 2.12 -3.26 5.36
C SER A 143 3.07 -2.98 4.21
N SER A 144 4.30 -2.59 4.55
CA SER A 144 5.37 -2.31 3.59
C SER A 144 5.79 -3.56 2.83
N LEU A 145 5.87 -4.72 3.51
CA LEU A 145 6.15 -6.01 2.88
C LEU A 145 5.04 -6.41 1.90
N PHE A 146 3.76 -6.31 2.31
CA PHE A 146 2.62 -6.59 1.44
C PHE A 146 2.60 -5.69 0.21
N ASN A 147 2.94 -4.42 0.38
CA ASN A 147 3.07 -3.49 -0.73
C ASN A 147 4.21 -3.88 -1.69
N LEU A 148 5.39 -4.25 -1.16
CA LEU A 148 6.52 -4.71 -1.96
C LEU A 148 6.16 -5.97 -2.76
N VAL A 149 5.54 -6.97 -2.12
CA VAL A 149 5.08 -8.19 -2.80
C VAL A 149 4.10 -7.85 -3.92
N SER A 150 3.17 -6.94 -3.68
CA SER A 150 2.23 -6.48 -4.71
C SER A 150 2.94 -5.84 -5.91
N LEU A 151 3.92 -4.97 -5.68
CA LEU A 151 4.65 -4.32 -6.77
C LEU A 151 5.53 -5.30 -7.56
N VAL A 152 6.22 -6.21 -6.87
CA VAL A 152 7.05 -7.24 -7.52
C VAL A 152 6.19 -8.16 -8.38
N THR A 153 5.04 -8.59 -7.86
CA THR A 153 4.12 -9.47 -8.61
C THR A 153 3.44 -8.74 -9.77
N LEU A 154 3.04 -7.47 -9.60
CA LEU A 154 2.60 -6.62 -10.72
C LEU A 154 3.69 -6.46 -11.78
N GLY A 155 4.94 -6.24 -11.38
CA GLY A 155 6.08 -6.17 -12.31
C GLY A 155 6.25 -7.47 -13.11
N ALA A 156 6.21 -8.63 -12.43
CA ALA A 156 6.29 -9.94 -13.06
C ALA A 156 5.12 -10.19 -14.04
N TYR A 157 3.90 -9.80 -13.66
CA TYR A 157 2.75 -9.80 -14.56
C TYR A 157 2.98 -8.90 -15.79
N GLY A 158 3.52 -7.69 -15.60
CA GLY A 158 3.85 -6.77 -16.68
C GLY A 158 4.82 -7.36 -17.70
N VAL A 159 5.84 -8.10 -17.24
CA VAL A 159 6.78 -8.81 -18.12
C VAL A 159 6.09 -9.93 -18.91
N ALA A 160 5.17 -10.68 -18.28
CA ALA A 160 4.39 -11.70 -18.97
C ALA A 160 3.42 -11.08 -20.00
N PHE A 161 2.79 -9.97 -19.65
CA PHE A 161 1.87 -9.23 -20.50
C PHE A 161 2.55 -8.59 -21.70
N SER A 162 3.75 -8.00 -21.53
CA SER A 162 4.48 -7.38 -22.65
C SER A 162 4.86 -8.40 -23.72
N LYS A 163 5.30 -9.60 -23.32
CA LYS A 163 5.58 -10.72 -24.24
C LYS A 163 4.37 -11.14 -25.06
N ALA A 164 3.16 -10.97 -24.53
CA ALA A 164 1.92 -11.37 -25.19
C ALA A 164 1.38 -10.32 -26.19
N ILE A 165 1.91 -9.09 -26.19
CA ILE A 165 1.44 -8.01 -27.08
C ILE A 165 2.52 -7.55 -28.07
N LEU A 166 3.80 -7.66 -27.69
CA LEU A 166 4.95 -7.25 -28.50
C LEU A 166 5.49 -8.37 -29.42
N VAL A 167 4.84 -9.53 -29.42
CA VAL A 167 5.06 -10.66 -30.34
C VAL A 167 3.77 -10.90 -31.11
#